data_AF-A0A1G1WA21-F1
#
_entry.id   AF-A0A1G1WA21-F1
#
_cell.length_a   1.000
_cell.length_b   1.000
_cell.length_c   1.000
_cell.angle_alpha   90.00
_cell.angle_beta   90.00
_cell.angle_gamma   90.00
#
_symmetry.space_group_name_H-M   'P 1'
#
loop_
_entity.id
_entity.type
_entity.pdbx_description
1 polymer ?
#
loop_
_entity_poly.entity_id
_entity_poly.type
_entity_poly.pdbx_seq_one_letter_code
_entity_poly.pdbx_strand_id
1 'polypeptide(L)'
;MKGKLDPRHQGRIATLQALFEWSFNSTDIEGIITRDIEDYVQLDSSSQNKSQIDQELALFLAKGVTENLEPIDKIIESCAPEWPIIQIAKVDLEILRIAIFELSIARNVPPKVAIDEAVELAKEFGGENSSKFVNGVLGTVVNEMLPEIEKTGTGKIDTTNKSIRTQKKQGDVHE
;
A
#
# COMPACT_ATOMS: atom_id res chain seq x y z
N MET A 1 -17.44 -2.80 7.11
CA MET A 1 -16.65 -3.41 6.02
C MET A 1 -17.04 -2.72 4.74
N LYS A 2 -16.10 -2.06 4.08
CA LYS A 2 -16.27 -1.69 2.67
C LYS A 2 -16.25 -3.01 1.91
N GLY A 3 -17.30 -3.28 1.12
CA GLY A 3 -17.53 -4.60 0.54
C GLY A 3 -16.52 -4.93 -0.55
N LYS A 4 -16.51 -6.18 -1.03
CA LYS A 4 -15.73 -6.65 -2.18
C LYS A 4 -15.78 -5.74 -3.41
N LEU A 5 -16.81 -4.91 -3.55
CA LEU A 5 -17.02 -3.98 -4.67
C LEU A 5 -16.49 -2.55 -4.39
N ASP A 6 -15.75 -2.29 -3.31
CA ASP A 6 -15.15 -0.97 -3.07
C ASP A 6 -14.10 -0.65 -4.14
N PRO A 7 -14.17 0.52 -4.80
CA PRO A 7 -13.25 0.84 -5.89
C PRO A 7 -11.77 0.82 -5.55
N ARG A 8 -11.43 1.19 -4.31
CA ARG A 8 -10.05 1.22 -3.86
C ARG A 8 -9.54 -0.19 -3.60
N HIS A 9 -10.40 -1.05 -3.05
CA HIS A 9 -10.10 -2.47 -2.91
C HIS A 9 -9.86 -3.13 -4.27
N GLN A 10 -10.72 -2.85 -5.25
CA GLN A 10 -10.56 -3.33 -6.63
C GLN A 10 -9.28 -2.79 -7.29
N GLY A 11 -8.93 -1.53 -7.03
CA GLY A 11 -7.65 -0.96 -7.48
C GLY A 11 -6.44 -1.70 -6.91
N ARG A 12 -6.51 -2.12 -5.64
CA ARG A 12 -5.45 -2.96 -5.03
C ARG A 12 -5.40 -4.37 -5.61
N ILE A 13 -6.55 -4.97 -5.95
CA ILE A 13 -6.59 -6.27 -6.63
C ILE A 13 -5.90 -6.20 -7.99
N ALA A 14 -6.24 -5.20 -8.81
CA ALA A 14 -5.59 -5.00 -10.10
C ALA A 14 -4.07 -4.75 -9.94
N THR A 15 -3.68 -3.97 -8.94
CA THR A 15 -2.27 -3.76 -8.60
C THR A 15 -1.56 -5.08 -8.26
N LEU A 16 -2.18 -5.92 -7.43
CA LEU A 16 -1.62 -7.21 -7.03
C LEU A 16 -1.41 -8.13 -8.23
N GLN A 17 -2.40 -8.21 -9.12
CA GLN A 17 -2.31 -9.02 -10.35
C GLN A 17 -1.19 -8.52 -11.27
N ALA A 18 -1.13 -7.20 -11.50
CA ALA A 18 -0.11 -6.59 -12.34
C ALA A 18 1.31 -6.77 -11.77
N LEU A 19 1.50 -6.59 -10.46
CA LEU A 19 2.78 -6.82 -9.79
C LEU A 19 3.19 -8.30 -9.81
N PHE A 20 2.22 -9.20 -9.63
CA PHE A 20 2.47 -10.64 -9.74
C PHE A 20 2.97 -10.99 -11.14
N GLU A 21 2.32 -10.53 -12.21
CA GLU A 21 2.81 -10.72 -13.58
C GLU A 21 4.18 -10.09 -13.79
N TRP A 22 4.33 -8.81 -13.41
CA TRP A 22 5.55 -8.05 -13.59
C TRP A 22 6.76 -8.75 -12.99
N SER A 23 6.55 -9.44 -11.86
CA SER A 23 7.58 -10.12 -11.13
C SER A 23 8.25 -11.31 -11.84
N PHE A 24 7.68 -11.82 -12.94
CA PHE A 24 8.24 -12.92 -13.74
C PHE A 24 9.15 -12.43 -14.89
N ASN A 25 9.79 -11.26 -14.73
CA ASN A 25 10.73 -10.60 -15.65
C ASN A 25 10.11 -9.63 -16.67
N SER A 26 9.06 -8.88 -16.30
CA SER A 26 8.66 -7.71 -17.08
C SER A 26 9.44 -6.47 -16.66
N THR A 27 9.58 -5.52 -17.58
CA THR A 27 10.08 -4.16 -17.31
C THR A 27 9.01 -3.10 -17.47
N ASP A 28 7.79 -3.47 -17.88
CA ASP A 28 6.72 -2.55 -18.26
C ASP A 28 5.51 -2.68 -17.32
N ILE A 29 5.67 -2.21 -16.08
CA ILE A 29 4.57 -2.23 -15.11
C ILE A 29 3.40 -1.34 -15.54
N GLU A 30 3.66 -0.20 -16.18
CA GLU A 30 2.64 0.74 -16.62
C GLU A 30 1.78 0.13 -17.74
N GLY A 31 2.40 -0.55 -18.70
CA GLY A 31 1.68 -1.28 -19.74
C GLY A 31 0.84 -2.44 -19.20
N ILE A 32 1.39 -3.23 -18.27
CA ILE A 32 0.67 -4.34 -17.62
C ILE A 32 -0.57 -3.81 -16.90
N ILE A 33 -0.41 -2.84 -15.99
CA ILE A 33 -1.55 -2.35 -15.19
C ILE A 33 -2.60 -1.65 -16.05
N THR A 34 -2.18 -0.93 -17.11
CA THR A 34 -3.12 -0.29 -18.04
C THR A 34 -3.96 -1.32 -18.77
N ARG A 35 -3.32 -2.37 -19.32
CA ARG A 35 -3.99 -3.49 -19.97
C ARG A 35 -4.97 -4.17 -19.01
N ASP A 36 -4.53 -4.47 -17.79
CA ASP A 36 -5.37 -5.15 -16.80
C ASP A 36 -6.61 -4.31 -16.44
N ILE A 37 -6.44 -2.99 -16.24
CA ILE A 37 -7.56 -2.07 -16.00
C ILE A 37 -8.54 -2.06 -17.18
N GLU A 38 -8.03 -1.98 -18.41
CA GLU A 38 -8.85 -1.99 -19.62
C GLU A 38 -9.66 -3.27 -19.76
N ASP A 39 -9.04 -4.42 -19.52
CA ASP A 39 -9.69 -5.73 -19.56
C ASP A 39 -10.83 -5.81 -18.51
N TYR A 40 -10.59 -5.31 -17.29
CA TYR A 40 -11.63 -5.22 -16.26
C TYR A 40 -12.81 -4.34 -16.71
N VAL A 41 -12.56 -3.17 -17.29
CA VAL A 41 -13.61 -2.26 -17.77
C VAL A 41 -14.42 -2.85 -18.93
N GLN A 42 -13.76 -3.57 -19.84
CA GLN A 42 -14.41 -4.21 -20.98
C GLN A 42 -15.33 -5.35 -20.54
N LEU A 43 -14.90 -6.19 -19.60
CA LEU A 43 -15.73 -7.25 -19.02
C LEU A 43 -16.98 -6.68 -18.31
N ASP A 44 -16.82 -5.56 -17.59
CA ASP A 44 -17.90 -4.91 -16.85
C ASP A 44 -18.92 -4.19 -17.74
N SER A 45 -18.56 -3.80 -18.96
CA SER A 45 -19.48 -3.18 -19.93
C SER A 45 -20.66 -4.09 -20.32
N SER A 46 -20.55 -5.39 -20.03
CA SER A 46 -21.60 -6.40 -20.25
C SER A 46 -22.51 -6.65 -19.02
N SER A 47 -22.19 -6.08 -17.86
CA SER A 47 -22.79 -6.42 -16.55
C SER A 47 -23.44 -5.22 -15.86
N GLN A 48 -24.68 -5.36 -15.38
CA GLN A 48 -25.43 -4.28 -14.69
C GLN A 48 -24.94 -3.98 -13.25
N ASN A 49 -23.98 -4.75 -12.71
CA ASN A 49 -23.40 -4.55 -11.38
C ASN A 49 -21.97 -4.00 -11.52
N LYS A 50 -21.84 -2.67 -11.50
CA LYS A 50 -20.56 -1.98 -11.66
C LYS A 50 -19.69 -2.13 -10.41
N SER A 51 -18.64 -2.93 -10.51
CA SER A 51 -17.47 -2.79 -9.65
C SER A 51 -16.61 -1.69 -10.26
N GLN A 52 -16.76 -0.44 -9.81
CA GLN A 52 -15.90 0.62 -10.35
C GLN A 52 -14.49 0.40 -9.80
N ILE A 53 -13.49 0.26 -10.66
CA ILE A 53 -12.09 0.23 -10.24
C ILE A 53 -11.56 1.65 -10.04
N ASP A 54 -10.86 1.90 -8.93
CA ASP A 54 -10.08 3.13 -8.75
C ASP A 54 -8.78 3.03 -9.56
N GLN A 55 -8.85 3.44 -10.82
CA GLN A 55 -7.76 3.34 -11.79
C GLN A 55 -6.54 4.18 -11.39
N GLU A 56 -6.78 5.37 -10.85
CA GLU A 56 -5.71 6.27 -10.39
C GLU A 56 -4.94 5.63 -9.24
N LEU A 57 -5.64 5.03 -8.27
CA LEU A 57 -5.00 4.29 -7.19
C LEU A 57 -4.20 3.09 -7.73
N ALA A 58 -4.77 2.32 -8.65
CA ALA A 58 -4.11 1.13 -9.20
C ALA A 58 -2.78 1.48 -9.89
N LEU A 59 -2.80 2.49 -10.78
CA LEU A 59 -1.61 3.03 -11.43
C LEU A 59 -0.60 3.57 -10.41
N PHE A 60 -1.07 4.34 -9.42
CA PHE A 60 -0.23 4.91 -8.38
C PHE A 60 0.51 3.84 -7.57
N LEU A 61 -0.18 2.79 -7.14
CA LEU A 61 0.41 1.71 -6.35
C LEU A 61 1.38 0.88 -7.19
N ALA A 62 1.00 0.49 -8.41
CA ALA A 62 1.85 -0.35 -9.27
C ALA A 62 3.18 0.34 -9.59
N LYS A 63 3.12 1.61 -9.98
CA LYS A 63 4.31 2.43 -10.24
C LYS A 63 5.11 2.67 -8.95
N GLY A 64 4.44 3.07 -7.89
CA GLY A 64 5.08 3.39 -6.62
C GLY A 64 5.85 2.21 -6.02
N VAL A 65 5.27 1.00 -6.07
CA VAL A 65 5.94 -0.21 -5.58
C VAL A 65 7.18 -0.54 -6.42
N THR A 66 7.06 -0.54 -7.74
CA THR A 66 8.18 -0.92 -8.63
C THR A 66 9.33 0.09 -8.60
N GLU A 67 9.04 1.39 -8.50
CA GLU A 67 10.07 2.44 -8.36
C GLU A 67 10.79 2.40 -7.00
N ASN A 68 10.18 1.80 -5.98
CA ASN A 68 10.69 1.76 -4.61
C ASN A 68 10.94 0.34 -4.11
N LEU A 69 11.19 -0.61 -5.02
CA LEU A 69 11.28 -2.03 -4.67
C LEU A 69 12.37 -2.32 -3.62
N GLU A 70 13.58 -1.79 -3.82
CA GLU A 70 14.72 -2.03 -2.93
C GLU A 70 14.46 -1.54 -1.48
N PRO A 71 14.03 -0.28 -1.23
CA PRO A 71 13.74 0.15 0.14
C PRO A 71 12.55 -0.61 0.75
N ILE A 72 11.54 -0.99 -0.03
CA ILE A 72 10.41 -1.80 0.45
C ILE A 72 10.89 -3.19 0.90
N ASP A 73 11.67 -3.87 0.06
CA ASP A 73 12.18 -5.21 0.35
C ASP A 73 13.07 -5.22 1.59
N LYS A 74 13.90 -4.19 1.80
CA LYS A 74 14.69 -4.03 3.03
C LYS A 74 13.83 -3.94 4.30
N ILE A 75 12.67 -3.28 4.22
CA ILE A 75 11.72 -3.21 5.34
C ILE A 75 11.15 -4.60 5.61
N ILE A 76 10.78 -5.35 4.57
CA ILE A 76 10.28 -6.73 4.69
C ILE A 76 11.33 -7.61 5.38
N GLU A 77 12.56 -7.60 4.88
CA GLU A 77 13.67 -8.40 5.44
C GLU A 77 13.94 -8.08 6.92
N SER A 78 13.84 -6.80 7.29
CA SER A 78 14.05 -6.35 8.67
C SER A 78 12.92 -6.83 9.61
N CYS A 79 11.67 -6.84 9.13
CA CYS A 79 10.50 -7.18 9.95
C CYS A 79 10.11 -8.67 9.88
N ALA A 80 10.70 -9.43 8.96
CA ALA A 80 10.51 -10.87 8.82
C ALA A 80 11.86 -11.62 8.76
N PRO A 81 12.76 -11.48 9.76
CA PRO A 81 14.12 -11.99 9.69
C PRO A 81 14.21 -13.52 9.58
N GLU A 82 13.21 -14.23 10.11
CA GLU A 82 13.11 -15.69 10.03
C GLU A 82 12.60 -16.19 8.66
N TRP A 83 12.17 -15.28 7.78
CA TRP A 83 11.62 -15.59 6.47
C TRP A 83 12.38 -14.83 5.38
N PRO A 84 13.45 -15.42 4.81
CA PRO A 84 14.14 -14.84 3.68
C PRO A 84 13.15 -14.49 2.57
N ILE A 85 13.29 -13.30 1.98
CA ILE A 85 12.32 -12.76 1.01
C ILE A 85 12.03 -13.73 -0.15
N ILE A 86 13.05 -14.49 -0.57
CA ILE A 86 12.97 -15.51 -1.62
C ILE A 86 12.10 -16.73 -1.26
N GLN A 87 11.84 -16.96 0.03
CA GLN A 87 11.00 -18.05 0.53
C GLN A 87 9.56 -17.61 0.78
N ILE A 88 9.29 -16.29 0.76
CA ILE A 88 7.93 -15.78 0.91
C ILE A 88 7.14 -16.13 -0.35
N ALA A 89 5.92 -16.64 -0.18
CA ALA A 89 5.03 -16.94 -1.29
C ALA A 89 4.83 -15.69 -2.14
N LYS A 90 4.88 -15.83 -3.46
CA LYS A 90 4.98 -14.68 -4.35
C LYS A 90 3.83 -13.69 -4.21
N VAL A 91 2.60 -14.20 -4.04
CA VAL A 91 1.40 -13.39 -3.77
C VAL A 91 1.54 -12.62 -2.46
N ASP A 92 1.97 -13.28 -1.38
CA ASP A 92 2.14 -12.65 -0.06
C ASP A 92 3.22 -11.56 -0.12
N LEU A 93 4.30 -11.79 -0.87
CA LEU A 93 5.35 -10.81 -1.08
C LEU A 93 4.82 -9.54 -1.77
N GLU A 94 4.06 -9.67 -2.85
CA GLU A 94 3.51 -8.48 -3.53
C GLU A 94 2.47 -7.76 -2.66
N ILE A 95 1.67 -8.48 -1.86
CA ILE A 95 0.75 -7.88 -0.89
C ILE A 95 1.52 -7.05 0.16
N LEU A 96 2.59 -7.61 0.72
CA LEU A 96 3.45 -6.90 1.68
C LEU A 96 4.06 -5.66 1.04
N ARG A 97 4.52 -5.74 -0.20
CA ARG A 97 5.11 -4.61 -0.92
C ARG A 97 4.11 -3.47 -1.13
N ILE A 98 2.88 -3.79 -1.55
CA ILE A 98 1.80 -2.80 -1.68
C ILE A 98 1.54 -2.13 -0.32
N ALA A 99 1.35 -2.91 0.73
CA ALA A 99 1.04 -2.40 2.05
C ALA A 99 2.16 -1.52 2.62
N ILE A 100 3.41 -1.95 2.49
CA ILE A 100 4.57 -1.20 2.98
C ILE A 100 4.78 0.08 2.19
N PHE A 101 4.56 0.07 0.87
CA PHE A 101 4.55 1.30 0.08
C PHE A 101 3.51 2.30 0.62
N GLU A 102 2.28 1.87 0.84
CA GLU A 102 1.21 2.71 1.41
C GLU A 102 1.56 3.24 2.81
N LEU A 103 2.15 2.39 3.66
CA LEU A 103 2.46 2.72 5.06
C LEU A 103 3.69 3.61 5.23
N SER A 104 4.76 3.35 4.48
CA SER A 104 6.08 3.93 4.76
C SER A 104 6.46 5.06 3.81
N ILE A 105 6.04 4.99 2.55
CA ILE A 105 6.44 5.90 1.47
C ILE A 105 5.29 6.83 1.11
N ALA A 106 4.16 6.30 0.63
CA ALA A 106 3.04 7.11 0.17
C ALA A 106 2.31 7.83 1.33
N ARG A 107 2.12 7.13 2.46
CA ARG A 107 1.46 7.65 3.68
C ARG A 107 0.11 8.33 3.42
N ASN A 108 -0.61 7.87 2.40
CA ASN A 108 -1.86 8.46 1.91
C ASN A 108 -3.11 7.76 2.46
N VAL A 109 -2.95 6.66 3.19
CA VAL A 109 -4.03 5.85 3.76
C VAL A 109 -3.78 5.63 5.26
N PRO A 110 -4.82 5.67 6.12
CA PRO A 110 -4.65 5.36 7.53
C PRO A 110 -4.03 3.97 7.73
N PRO A 111 -3.06 3.81 8.65
CA PRO A 111 -2.30 2.56 8.76
C PRO A 111 -3.15 1.32 9.03
N LYS A 112 -4.17 1.45 9.88
CA LYS A 112 -5.16 0.39 10.10
C LYS A 112 -5.85 -0.05 8.81
N VAL A 113 -6.20 0.89 7.93
CA VAL A 113 -6.88 0.60 6.67
C VAL A 113 -5.91 -0.13 5.72
N ALA A 114 -4.66 0.32 5.59
CA ALA A 114 -3.68 -0.37 4.75
C ALA A 114 -3.45 -1.82 5.21
N ILE A 115 -3.38 -2.06 6.53
CA ILE A 115 -3.26 -3.40 7.10
C ILE A 115 -4.52 -4.23 6.84
N ASP A 116 -5.70 -3.70 7.14
CA ASP A 116 -6.96 -4.42 6.96
C ASP A 116 -7.16 -4.83 5.48
N GLU A 117 -6.80 -3.95 4.53
CA GLU A 117 -6.84 -4.24 3.09
C GLU A 117 -5.82 -5.31 2.68
N ALA A 118 -4.57 -5.23 3.16
CA ALA A 118 -3.54 -6.24 2.87
C ALA A 118 -3.92 -7.62 3.40
N VAL A 119 -4.49 -7.67 4.61
CA VAL A 119 -4.99 -8.91 5.21
C VAL A 119 -6.16 -9.47 4.41
N GLU A 120 -7.04 -8.63 3.87
CA GLU A 120 -8.14 -9.09 3.02
C GLU A 120 -7.64 -9.65 1.69
N LEU A 121 -6.71 -8.97 1.01
CA LEU A 121 -6.06 -9.51 -0.20
C LEU A 121 -5.42 -10.88 0.07
N ALA A 122 -4.77 -11.04 1.22
CA ALA A 122 -4.13 -12.29 1.60
C ALA A 122 -5.14 -13.42 1.87
N LYS A 123 -6.38 -13.11 2.28
CA LYS A 123 -7.46 -14.11 2.36
C LYS A 123 -8.01 -14.49 0.99
N GLU A 124 -8.06 -13.52 0.08
CA GLU A 124 -8.65 -13.72 -1.25
C GLU A 124 -7.73 -14.46 -2.21
N PHE A 125 -6.42 -14.16 -2.17
CA PHE A 125 -5.45 -14.65 -3.15
C PHE A 125 -4.35 -15.52 -2.55
N GLY A 126 -4.13 -15.45 -1.23
CA GLY A 126 -3.10 -16.21 -0.54
C GLY A 126 -3.50 -17.65 -0.20
N GLY A 127 -2.60 -18.36 0.47
CA GLY A 127 -2.86 -19.68 1.06
C GLY A 127 -3.50 -19.61 2.45
N GLU A 128 -3.73 -20.78 3.05
CA GLU A 128 -4.43 -20.92 4.35
C GLU A 128 -3.85 -20.05 5.47
N ASN A 129 -2.52 -19.86 5.49
CA ASN A 129 -1.82 -19.11 6.52
C ASN A 129 -1.45 -17.67 6.12
N SER A 130 -1.71 -17.27 4.88
CA SER A 130 -1.23 -16.00 4.32
C SER A 130 -1.76 -14.79 5.08
N SER A 131 -3.05 -14.75 5.40
CA SER A 131 -3.65 -13.62 6.15
C SER A 131 -3.04 -13.42 7.53
N LYS A 132 -2.71 -14.51 8.26
CA LYS A 132 -2.04 -14.44 9.56
C LYS A 132 -0.60 -14.00 9.43
N PHE A 133 0.10 -14.52 8.42
CA PHE A 133 1.48 -14.16 8.12
C PHE A 133 1.61 -12.67 7.78
N VAL A 134 0.84 -12.18 6.80
CA VAL A 134 0.82 -10.77 6.39
C VAL A 134 0.49 -9.86 7.56
N ASN A 135 -0.52 -10.20 8.36
CA ASN A 135 -0.88 -9.43 9.56
C ASN A 135 0.28 -9.36 10.58
N GLY A 136 0.99 -10.46 10.79
CA GLY A 136 2.12 -10.52 11.72
C GLY A 136 3.30 -9.63 11.27
N VAL A 137 3.66 -9.69 9.99
CA VAL A 137 4.73 -8.86 9.42
C VAL A 137 4.36 -7.38 9.50
N LEU A 138 3.16 -7.00 9.07
CA LEU A 138 2.74 -5.59 9.07
C LEU A 138 2.55 -5.02 10.49
N GLY A 139 2.17 -5.85 11.45
CA GLY A 139 2.17 -5.46 12.87
C GLY A 139 3.57 -5.08 13.35
N THR A 140 4.58 -5.87 12.97
CA THR A 140 5.99 -5.59 13.28
C THR A 140 6.47 -4.30 12.60
N VAL A 141 6.11 -4.09 11.32
CA VAL A 141 6.43 -2.86 10.58
C VAL A 141 5.92 -1.61 11.32
N VAL A 142 4.66 -1.61 11.77
CA VAL A 142 4.09 -0.45 12.46
C VAL A 142 4.78 -0.19 13.80
N ASN A 143 5.04 -1.26 14.57
CA ASN A 143 5.62 -1.14 15.91
C ASN A 143 7.08 -0.69 15.88
N GLU A 144 7.87 -1.21 14.95
CA GLU A 144 9.33 -1.01 14.95
C GLU A 144 9.78 0.12 14.02
N MET A 145 9.13 0.30 12.87
CA MET A 145 9.58 1.25 11.84
C MET A 145 8.75 2.53 11.80
N LEU A 146 7.52 2.52 12.34
CA LEU A 146 6.60 3.66 12.30
C LEU A 146 5.97 3.97 13.67
N PRO A 147 6.75 4.16 14.74
CA PRO A 147 6.22 4.33 16.10
C PRO A 147 5.33 5.58 16.29
N GLU A 148 5.45 6.57 15.40
CA GLU A 148 4.58 7.76 15.41
C GLU A 148 3.13 7.44 14.99
N ILE A 149 2.91 6.32 14.30
CA ILE A 149 1.58 5.85 13.91
C ILE A 149 0.80 5.34 15.12
N GLU A 150 1.43 4.60 16.03
CA GLU A 150 0.75 4.05 17.22
C GLU A 150 0.19 5.15 18.14
N LYS A 151 0.92 6.25 18.30
CA LYS A 151 0.52 7.38 19.16
C LYS A 151 -0.76 8.07 18.69
N THR A 152 -1.12 7.92 17.43
CA THR A 152 -2.36 8.48 16.86
C THR A 152 -3.55 7.53 16.93
N GLY A 153 -3.32 6.25 17.25
CA GLY A 153 -4.33 5.18 17.27
C GLY A 153 -5.06 4.98 18.60
N THR A 154 -4.57 5.52 19.71
CA THR A 154 -5.27 5.53 21.01
C THR A 154 -5.84 6.92 21.27
N GLY A 155 -7.16 7.06 21.15
CA GLY A 155 -7.88 8.32 21.03
C GLY A 155 -7.49 9.44 22.00
N LYS A 156 -7.03 10.56 21.41
CA LYS A 156 -7.49 11.94 21.66
C LYS A 156 -6.86 12.84 20.59
N ILE A 157 -7.66 13.32 19.67
CA ILE A 157 -7.26 14.45 18.81
C ILE A 157 -7.22 15.66 19.73
N ASP A 158 -6.04 16.04 20.20
CA ASP A 158 -5.83 17.35 20.82
C ASP A 158 -5.80 18.40 19.69
N THR A 159 -6.92 19.10 19.51
CA THR A 159 -7.09 20.14 18.49
C THR A 159 -6.41 21.47 18.86
N THR A 160 -5.45 21.46 19.77
CA THR A 160 -4.85 22.68 20.30
C THR A 160 -3.40 22.87 19.84
N ASN A 161 -3.18 23.18 18.57
CA ASN A 161 -2.51 24.45 18.24
C ASN A 161 -2.56 24.80 16.75
N LYS A 162 -3.42 25.77 16.44
CA LYS A 162 -3.37 26.54 15.21
C LYS A 162 -2.65 27.85 15.51
N SER A 163 -1.63 28.15 14.70
CA SER A 163 -0.98 29.45 14.50
C SER A 163 0.24 29.75 15.36
N ILE A 164 1.38 29.95 14.69
CA ILE A 164 2.13 31.21 14.55
C ILE A 164 3.31 30.88 13.62
N ARG A 165 3.76 31.63 12.62
CA ARG A 165 3.28 32.78 11.84
C ARG A 165 4.43 33.01 10.85
N THR A 166 4.14 33.02 9.56
CA THR A 166 5.04 33.58 8.54
C THR A 166 5.20 35.06 8.81
N GLN A 167 6.40 35.57 9.11
CA GLN A 167 6.79 36.97 8.86
C GLN A 167 8.28 37.10 8.54
N LYS A 168 8.56 37.46 7.28
CA LYS A 168 9.70 38.27 6.86
C LYS A 168 9.65 39.64 7.55
N LYS A 169 10.79 40.10 8.07
CA LYS A 169 11.30 41.51 8.14
C LYS A 169 12.80 41.34 8.49
N GLN A 170 13.79 41.63 7.65
CA GLN A 170 14.28 42.93 7.17
C GLN A 170 14.61 43.92 8.31
N GLY A 171 15.91 44.18 8.53
CA GLY A 171 16.43 45.35 9.25
C GLY A 171 17.65 45.09 10.15
N ASP A 172 18.66 45.96 10.00
CA ASP A 172 19.80 46.28 10.90
C ASP A 172 21.04 45.38 10.78
N VAL A 173 22.14 45.76 10.12
CA VAL A 173 23.06 46.92 10.25
C VAL A 173 23.81 46.92 11.59
N HIS A 174 25.14 47.13 11.48
CA HIS A 174 26.22 47.15 12.48
C HIS A 174 26.96 45.80 12.57
N GLU A 175 28.26 45.70 12.29
CA GLU A 175 29.38 46.65 12.42
C GLU A 175 30.46 46.40 11.35
#